data_AF-A2G0X3-F1
#
_entry.id   AF-A2G0X3-F1
#
_cell.length_a   1.000
_cell.length_b   1.000
_cell.length_c   1.000
_cell.angle_alpha   90.00
_cell.angle_beta   90.00
_cell.angle_gamma   90.00
#
_symmetry.space_group_name_H-M   'P 1'
#
loop_
_entity.id
_entity.type
_entity.pdbx_description
1 polymer ?
#
loop_
_entity_poly.entity_id
_entity_poly.type
_entity_poly.pdbx_seq_one_letter_code
_entity_poly.pdbx_strand_id
1 'polypeptide(L)'
;MIRIHCCHDSKTYLFKYSNSTGDARERVTKVKDSFIFEYPCDSISKCEPYVIQFPKGSYEIELWGSSGGSGRENNSPVLCEKSGGNGSYVKGHLHLKTFSKFYLYLGSQGEDQSKTDEYSIPAKGGWNFGGDGGIDKNSTKFKPTSQSGAGGGGSVDLRNEYIDINSAAIDQSILTKSLKSRIMVAGSGGGAVSDTNRNGLPGRKLFASNNGEYMFGGTQTSGELGIGKNGIDSDKNQGGSGGCGSGYRGCYHNFPLDLTTLSAYEYGGSGGSSYISGHPGCISPHYPSTAAADEFTPFHESHFYFTNTLMRSGDESMPDPFHDNSIIGHYGHGVCRIRFLFDPYCQTHFIIFPHYFSFSIYMILFCLVSE
;
A
#
# COMPACT_ATOMS: atom_id res chain seq x y z
N MET A 1 13.93 14.57 -9.85
CA MET A 1 15.16 13.72 -9.76
C MET A 1 15.87 14.14 -8.50
N ILE A 2 15.45 13.61 -7.34
CA ILE A 2 16.22 13.80 -6.11
C ILE A 2 17.51 12.98 -6.20
N ARG A 3 18.62 13.70 -6.11
CA ARG A 3 19.96 13.17 -5.89
C ARG A 3 20.25 13.29 -4.39
N ILE A 4 20.16 12.21 -3.64
CA ILE A 4 20.58 12.26 -2.22
C ILE A 4 22.10 12.16 -2.20
N HIS A 5 22.76 13.12 -1.57
CA HIS A 5 24.17 13.00 -1.22
C HIS A 5 24.25 12.58 0.25
N CYS A 6 24.85 11.42 0.55
CA CYS A 6 25.34 11.17 1.91
C CYS A 6 26.51 12.13 2.18
N CYS A 7 26.59 12.65 3.40
CA CYS A 7 27.65 13.57 3.75
C CYS A 7 29.00 12.87 3.57
N HIS A 8 29.80 13.43 2.66
CA HIS A 8 31.24 13.21 2.47
C HIS A 8 31.74 12.14 1.49
N ASP A 9 30.87 11.40 0.81
CA ASP A 9 31.26 10.71 -0.43
C ASP A 9 30.17 10.90 -1.47
N SER A 10 30.55 11.31 -2.67
CA SER A 10 29.69 11.74 -3.78
C SER A 10 28.90 10.59 -4.43
N LYS A 11 28.29 9.70 -3.63
CA LYS A 11 27.31 8.73 -4.10
C LYS A 11 25.92 9.34 -3.99
N THR A 12 25.40 9.67 -5.15
CA THR A 12 24.02 10.09 -5.36
C THR A 12 23.10 8.87 -5.23
N TYR A 13 22.23 8.82 -4.21
CA TYR A 13 21.07 7.93 -4.26
C TYR A 13 20.07 8.55 -5.21
N LEU A 14 19.68 7.80 -6.22
CA LEU A 14 18.95 8.33 -7.34
C LEU A 14 17.56 7.69 -7.35
N PHE A 15 16.59 8.39 -6.76
CA PHE A 15 15.19 8.06 -6.98
C PHE A 15 14.85 8.52 -8.39
N LYS A 16 14.63 7.55 -9.26
CA LYS A 16 14.20 7.81 -10.63
C LYS A 16 12.68 7.76 -10.64
N TYR A 17 12.09 8.73 -11.30
CA TYR A 17 10.68 8.75 -11.62
C TYR A 17 10.59 8.47 -13.12
N SER A 18 9.72 7.55 -13.54
CA SER A 18 9.48 7.28 -14.96
C SER A 18 8.15 7.88 -15.36
N ASN A 19 8.19 9.14 -15.81
CA ASN A 19 7.03 9.91 -16.27
C ASN A 19 6.38 9.22 -17.49
N SER A 20 5.32 8.42 -17.29
CA SER A 20 4.46 7.91 -18.38
C SER A 20 3.14 8.71 -18.51
N THR A 21 2.79 9.51 -17.51
CA THR A 21 1.58 10.31 -17.36
C THR A 21 1.92 11.61 -16.64
N GLY A 22 1.51 12.77 -17.17
CA GLY A 22 1.84 14.08 -16.61
C GLY A 22 1.22 14.41 -15.24
N ASP A 23 0.58 13.44 -14.59
CA ASP A 23 -0.22 13.62 -13.37
C ASP A 23 0.55 13.32 -12.06
N ALA A 24 1.72 12.68 -12.12
CA ALA A 24 2.52 12.39 -10.93
C ALA A 24 3.55 13.49 -10.63
N ARG A 25 3.75 13.77 -9.33
CA ARG A 25 4.71 14.74 -8.79
C ARG A 25 5.56 14.09 -7.71
N GLU A 26 6.77 14.62 -7.54
CA GLU A 26 7.70 14.18 -6.50
C GLU A 26 7.19 14.66 -5.12
N ARG A 27 6.59 13.76 -4.32
CA ARG A 27 6.12 14.02 -2.96
C ARG A 27 6.91 13.20 -1.94
N VAL A 28 8.16 13.63 -1.72
CA VAL A 28 9.08 12.96 -0.81
C VAL A 28 9.60 13.95 0.22
N THR A 29 9.37 13.63 1.49
CA THR A 29 9.82 14.44 2.62
C THR A 29 10.95 13.73 3.35
N LYS A 30 12.08 14.41 3.56
CA LYS A 30 13.19 13.89 4.38
C LYS A 30 13.01 14.33 5.82
N VAL A 31 13.00 13.36 6.74
CA VAL A 31 12.95 13.60 8.19
C VAL A 31 14.10 12.83 8.85
N LYS A 32 15.13 13.54 9.32
CA LYS A 32 16.34 12.94 9.90
C LYS A 32 17.00 11.92 8.95
N ASP A 33 17.02 10.64 9.36
CA ASP A 33 17.55 9.46 8.68
C ASP A 33 16.48 8.69 7.88
N SER A 34 15.28 9.26 7.75
CA SER A 34 14.14 8.68 7.05
C SER A 34 13.65 9.52 5.87
N PHE A 35 13.03 8.85 4.91
CA PHE A 35 12.33 9.43 3.78
C PHE A 35 10.90 8.93 3.78
N ILE A 36 9.96 9.87 3.72
CA ILE A 36 8.52 9.61 3.64
C ILE A 36 8.10 9.85 2.20
N PHE A 37 7.53 8.84 1.58
CA PHE A 37 6.99 8.87 0.22
C PHE A 37 5.47 8.92 0.32
N GLU A 38 4.90 9.98 -0.21
CA GLU A 38 3.47 10.18 -0.31
C GLU A 38 2.98 9.82 -1.71
N TYR A 39 1.70 9.49 -1.82
CA TYR A 39 1.06 9.21 -3.09
C TYR A 39 1.36 10.31 -4.12
N PRO A 40 1.98 9.99 -5.27
CA PRO A 40 2.58 11.03 -6.09
C PRO A 40 1.58 11.78 -6.96
N CYS A 41 0.35 11.30 -7.12
CA CYS A 41 -0.57 11.80 -8.15
C CYS A 41 -1.74 12.59 -7.58
N ASP A 42 -2.30 13.47 -8.41
CA ASP A 42 -3.56 14.16 -8.13
C ASP A 42 -4.78 13.27 -8.46
N SER A 43 -4.65 12.40 -9.47
CA SER A 43 -5.68 11.41 -9.84
C SER A 43 -5.67 10.22 -8.89
N ILE A 44 -6.84 9.72 -8.51
CA ILE A 44 -7.00 8.51 -7.70
C ILE A 44 -6.98 7.22 -8.53
N SER A 45 -7.11 7.28 -9.86
CA SER A 45 -7.26 6.07 -10.69
C SER A 45 -6.16 5.92 -11.72
N LYS A 46 -5.28 6.91 -11.85
CA LYS A 46 -4.12 6.90 -12.76
C LYS A 46 -2.92 7.47 -12.04
N CYS A 47 -1.86 6.69 -11.96
CA CYS A 47 -0.65 7.10 -11.25
C CYS A 47 0.55 6.23 -11.62
N GLU A 48 1.69 6.49 -11.00
CA GLU A 48 2.95 5.80 -11.26
C GLU A 48 3.70 5.45 -9.98
N PRO A 49 4.47 4.35 -9.99
CA PRO A 49 5.31 3.98 -8.87
C PRO A 49 6.57 4.85 -8.79
N TYR A 50 7.12 4.98 -7.59
CA TYR A 50 8.49 5.46 -7.43
C TYR A 50 9.48 4.37 -7.85
N VAL A 51 10.54 4.72 -8.58
CA VAL A 51 11.67 3.81 -8.83
C VAL A 51 12.76 4.06 -7.80
N ILE A 52 12.96 3.08 -6.92
CA ILE A 52 13.88 3.19 -5.80
C ILE A 52 15.14 2.38 -6.09
N GLN A 53 16.28 3.03 -5.92
CA GLN A 53 17.60 2.42 -6.04
C GLN A 53 18.24 2.37 -4.65
N PHE A 54 18.33 1.18 -4.08
CA PHE A 54 18.96 0.96 -2.78
C PHE A 54 20.41 0.49 -2.97
N PRO A 55 21.38 1.21 -2.42
CA PRO A 55 22.71 0.66 -2.23
C PRO A 55 22.73 -0.53 -1.27
N LYS A 56 23.87 -1.21 -1.22
CA LYS A 56 24.16 -2.18 -0.15
C LYS A 56 23.97 -1.50 1.21
N GLY A 57 23.21 -2.12 2.11
CA GLY A 57 22.89 -1.54 3.41
C GLY A 57 21.76 -2.26 4.10
N SER A 58 21.39 -1.74 5.28
CA SER A 58 20.22 -2.21 6.03
C SER A 58 19.20 -1.10 6.16
N TYR A 59 17.95 -1.42 5.87
CA TYR A 59 16.85 -0.46 5.77
C TYR A 59 15.67 -0.94 6.60
N GLU A 60 15.01 -0.03 7.31
CA GLU A 60 13.66 -0.26 7.80
C GLU A 60 12.68 0.30 6.80
N ILE A 61 11.74 -0.53 6.36
CA ILE A 61 10.67 -0.16 5.43
C ILE A 61 9.35 -0.31 6.16
N GLU A 62 8.54 0.73 6.10
CA GLU A 62 7.20 0.80 6.66
C GLU A 62 6.22 1.21 5.57
N LEU A 63 5.12 0.49 5.43
CA LEU A 63 4.07 0.78 4.46
C LEU A 63 2.73 0.93 5.19
N TRP A 64 1.96 1.93 4.80
CA TRP A 64 0.58 2.14 5.22
C TRP A 64 -0.32 2.00 4.00
N GLY A 65 -1.24 1.02 4.01
CA GLY A 65 -2.23 0.81 2.96
C GLY A 65 -3.18 2.00 2.87
N SER A 66 -3.84 2.20 1.72
CA SER A 66 -4.85 3.26 1.59
C SER A 66 -6.20 2.85 2.20
N SER A 67 -7.05 3.84 2.47
CA SER A 67 -8.44 3.60 2.86
C SER A 67 -9.38 3.42 1.66
N GLY A 68 -10.53 2.78 1.89
CA GLY A 68 -11.66 2.84 0.97
C GLY A 68 -12.36 4.21 1.01
N GLY A 69 -13.23 4.43 0.02
CA GLY A 69 -14.11 5.59 -0.03
C GLY A 69 -15.28 5.50 0.94
N SER A 70 -15.78 6.66 1.32
CA SER A 70 -16.91 6.86 2.22
C SER A 70 -18.23 6.72 1.47
N GLY A 71 -19.20 6.08 2.12
CA GLY A 71 -20.57 5.94 1.64
C GLY A 71 -21.44 7.11 2.10
N ARG A 72 -22.68 7.14 1.63
CA ARG A 72 -23.68 8.13 2.05
C ARG A 72 -24.55 7.63 3.21
N GLU A 73 -25.19 8.56 3.90
CA GLU A 73 -26.32 8.24 4.76
C GLU A 73 -27.51 7.76 3.91
N ASN A 74 -28.30 6.84 4.46
CA ASN A 74 -29.47 6.26 3.81
C ASN A 74 -30.36 7.35 3.18
N ASN A 75 -30.53 7.28 1.86
CA ASN A 75 -31.31 8.21 1.07
C ASN A 75 -30.95 9.72 1.21
N SER A 76 -29.70 10.01 1.57
CA SER A 76 -29.19 11.36 1.84
C SER A 76 -27.97 11.67 0.96
N PRO A 77 -27.73 12.93 0.58
CA PRO A 77 -26.47 13.34 -0.07
C PRO A 77 -25.30 13.45 0.91
N VAL A 78 -25.55 13.32 2.23
CA VAL A 78 -24.52 13.47 3.27
C VAL A 78 -23.60 12.25 3.28
N LEU A 79 -22.28 12.49 3.24
CA LEU A 79 -21.27 11.44 3.39
C LEU A 79 -21.13 11.04 4.85
N CYS A 80 -21.09 9.73 5.09
CA CYS A 80 -20.63 9.15 6.34
C CYS A 80 -19.09 9.22 6.34
N GLU A 81 -18.52 10.35 6.74
CA GLU A 81 -17.07 10.58 6.76
C GLU A 81 -16.31 9.41 7.43
N LYS A 82 -15.29 8.91 6.73
CA LYS A 82 -14.45 7.78 7.19
C LYS A 82 -15.23 6.47 7.41
N SER A 83 -16.31 6.26 6.67
CA SER A 83 -17.02 4.97 6.64
C SER A 83 -16.30 3.92 5.79
N GLY A 84 -15.40 4.33 4.89
CA GLY A 84 -14.51 3.40 4.19
C GLY A 84 -13.54 2.72 5.14
N GLY A 85 -13.17 1.48 4.84
CA GLY A 85 -12.20 0.74 5.65
C GLY A 85 -10.83 1.41 5.61
N ASN A 86 -10.14 1.47 6.74
CA ASN A 86 -8.77 1.99 6.81
C ASN A 86 -7.75 0.97 6.26
N GLY A 87 -6.62 1.47 5.77
CA GLY A 87 -5.51 0.62 5.35
C GLY A 87 -4.72 0.02 6.51
N SER A 88 -4.08 -1.11 6.25
CA SER A 88 -3.21 -1.81 7.20
C SER A 88 -1.82 -1.17 7.28
N TYR A 89 -1.00 -1.64 8.22
CA TYR A 89 0.40 -1.24 8.34
C TYR A 89 1.31 -2.47 8.36
N VAL A 90 2.42 -2.38 7.63
CA VAL A 90 3.48 -3.39 7.65
C VAL A 90 4.84 -2.75 7.84
N LYS A 91 5.73 -3.47 8.52
CA LYS A 91 7.10 -3.04 8.80
C LYS A 91 8.07 -4.22 8.72
N GLY A 92 9.30 -3.96 8.31
CA GLY A 92 10.38 -4.93 8.38
C GLY A 92 11.74 -4.33 8.07
N HIS A 93 12.80 -5.09 8.37
CA HIS A 93 14.18 -4.73 8.09
C HIS A 93 14.70 -5.50 6.87
N LEU A 94 15.08 -4.78 5.83
CA LEU A 94 15.64 -5.32 4.59
C LEU A 94 17.16 -5.19 4.60
N HIS A 95 17.85 -6.30 4.40
CA HIS A 95 19.31 -6.34 4.29
C HIS A 95 19.73 -6.61 2.84
N LEU A 96 20.41 -5.65 2.22
CA LEU A 96 20.87 -5.75 0.85
C LEU A 96 22.38 -5.94 0.80
N LYS A 97 22.83 -7.04 0.19
CA LYS A 97 24.26 -7.35 0.00
C LYS A 97 24.87 -6.61 -1.19
N THR A 98 24.03 -6.21 -2.13
CA THR A 98 24.40 -5.53 -3.37
C THR A 98 23.42 -4.40 -3.64
N PHE A 99 23.79 -3.52 -4.56
CA PHE A 99 22.87 -2.53 -5.11
C PHE A 99 21.64 -3.24 -5.71
N SER A 100 20.44 -2.76 -5.38
CA SER A 100 19.18 -3.37 -5.80
C SER A 100 18.17 -2.29 -6.21
N LYS A 101 17.35 -2.59 -7.21
CA LYS A 101 16.31 -1.70 -7.73
C LYS A 101 14.94 -2.27 -7.39
N PHE A 102 14.03 -1.44 -6.90
CA PHE A 102 12.64 -1.79 -6.63
C PHE A 102 11.70 -0.71 -7.14
N TYR A 103 10.42 -1.05 -7.20
CA TYR A 103 9.32 -0.16 -7.60
C TYR A 103 8.33 -0.09 -6.45
N LEU A 104 8.10 1.12 -5.94
CA LEU A 104 7.19 1.36 -4.82
C LEU A 104 5.87 1.90 -5.38
N TYR A 105 4.83 1.07 -5.30
CA TYR A 105 3.47 1.43 -5.66
C TYR A 105 2.76 1.92 -4.41
N LEU A 106 2.43 3.21 -4.37
CA LEU A 106 1.58 3.76 -3.32
C LEU A 106 0.15 3.77 -3.86
N GLY A 107 -0.76 3.02 -3.26
CA GLY A 107 -2.14 3.03 -3.69
C GLY A 107 -2.90 4.27 -3.24
N SER A 108 -3.93 4.68 -3.98
CA SER A 108 -4.76 5.82 -3.59
C SER A 108 -5.93 5.37 -2.72
N GLN A 109 -6.52 6.31 -1.97
CA GLN A 109 -7.86 6.14 -1.42
C GLN A 109 -8.88 5.86 -2.54
N GLY A 110 -9.88 5.04 -2.24
CA GLY A 110 -11.04 4.82 -3.13
C GLY A 110 -11.97 6.05 -3.17
N GLU A 111 -12.67 6.25 -4.29
CA GLU A 111 -13.57 7.39 -4.45
C GLU A 111 -14.75 7.29 -3.47
N ASP A 112 -15.04 8.39 -2.78
CA ASP A 112 -16.26 8.53 -1.99
C ASP A 112 -17.49 8.49 -2.91
N GLN A 113 -18.61 8.04 -2.37
CA GLN A 113 -19.89 8.03 -3.05
C GLN A 113 -20.54 9.43 -3.08
N SER A 114 -19.80 10.46 -3.51
CA SER A 114 -20.19 11.88 -3.39
C SER A 114 -21.34 12.31 -4.31
N LYS A 115 -21.64 11.53 -5.35
CA LYS A 115 -22.63 11.90 -6.37
C LYS A 115 -23.95 11.16 -6.17
N THR A 116 -25.07 11.88 -6.19
CA THR A 116 -26.41 11.36 -5.86
C THR A 116 -27.26 10.98 -7.06
N ASP A 117 -26.87 11.40 -8.26
CA ASP A 117 -27.64 11.30 -9.51
C ASP A 117 -26.93 10.48 -10.62
N GLU A 118 -25.75 9.92 -10.33
CA GLU A 118 -25.04 9.04 -11.27
C GLU A 118 -25.54 7.59 -11.13
N TYR A 119 -26.39 7.16 -12.07
CA TYR A 119 -26.92 5.80 -12.19
C TYR A 119 -26.12 4.92 -13.17
N SER A 120 -25.00 5.42 -13.68
CA SER A 120 -24.23 4.77 -14.76
C SER A 120 -22.72 4.80 -14.57
N ILE A 121 -22.20 5.60 -13.63
CA ILE A 121 -20.77 5.73 -13.36
C ILE A 121 -20.52 5.29 -11.91
N PRO A 122 -19.74 4.23 -11.70
CA PRO A 122 -19.42 3.78 -10.35
C PRO A 122 -18.36 4.68 -9.72
N ALA A 123 -18.40 4.80 -8.38
CA ALA A 123 -17.31 5.39 -7.61
C ALA A 123 -16.02 4.56 -7.86
N LYS A 124 -14.94 5.22 -8.25
CA LYS A 124 -13.72 4.56 -8.70
C LYS A 124 -12.94 3.94 -7.56
N GLY A 125 -12.43 2.74 -7.80
CA GLY A 125 -11.43 2.12 -6.96
C GLY A 125 -10.13 2.93 -6.96
N GLY A 126 -9.40 2.85 -5.85
CA GLY A 126 -8.12 3.50 -5.71
C GLY A 126 -7.05 2.84 -6.58
N TRP A 127 -6.14 3.66 -7.11
CA TRP A 127 -5.04 3.21 -7.95
C TRP A 127 -4.18 2.20 -7.20
N ASN A 128 -3.59 1.26 -7.94
CA ASN A 128 -3.08 -0.02 -7.43
C ASN A 128 -4.19 -1.02 -7.05
N PHE A 129 -5.17 -1.10 -7.95
CA PHE A 129 -6.18 -2.17 -8.06
C PHE A 129 -7.23 -2.25 -6.94
N GLY A 130 -7.62 -1.13 -6.35
CA GLY A 130 -8.88 -1.06 -5.60
C GLY A 130 -10.06 -1.30 -6.53
N GLY A 131 -11.10 -1.98 -6.04
CA GLY A 131 -12.31 -2.25 -6.82
C GLY A 131 -13.21 -1.02 -6.91
N ASP A 132 -13.85 -0.82 -8.06
CA ASP A 132 -14.92 0.18 -8.22
C ASP A 132 -16.12 -0.19 -7.33
N GLY A 133 -16.88 0.80 -6.86
CA GLY A 133 -18.17 0.57 -6.18
C GLY A 133 -19.25 0.07 -7.15
N GLY A 134 -20.27 -0.60 -6.62
CA GLY A 134 -21.45 -1.03 -7.37
C GLY A 134 -22.52 0.05 -7.44
N ILE A 135 -23.37 -0.01 -8.47
CA ILE A 135 -24.41 0.99 -8.74
C ILE A 135 -25.80 0.41 -8.46
N ASP A 136 -26.64 1.15 -7.73
CA ASP A 136 -28.09 0.90 -7.73
C ASP A 136 -28.75 1.62 -8.92
N LYS A 137 -29.13 0.87 -9.95
CA LYS A 137 -29.73 1.39 -11.19
C LYS A 137 -31.25 1.55 -11.10
N ASN A 138 -31.89 1.04 -10.03
CA ASN A 138 -33.34 1.04 -9.90
C ASN A 138 -33.91 2.21 -9.09
N SER A 139 -33.05 3.15 -8.66
CA SER A 139 -33.51 4.40 -8.05
C SER A 139 -34.24 5.26 -9.10
N THR A 140 -35.57 5.15 -9.11
CA THR A 140 -36.43 5.95 -9.99
C THR A 140 -36.39 7.44 -9.63
N LYS A 141 -36.85 8.30 -10.56
CA LYS A 141 -37.01 9.76 -10.41
C LYS A 141 -37.77 10.22 -9.14
N PHE A 142 -38.41 9.30 -8.41
CA PHE A 142 -39.18 9.54 -7.18
C PHE A 142 -38.50 9.08 -5.88
N LYS A 143 -37.30 8.46 -5.96
CA LYS A 143 -36.40 8.20 -4.83
C LYS A 143 -35.06 8.88 -5.14
N PRO A 144 -34.78 10.08 -4.60
CA PRO A 144 -33.80 11.01 -5.16
C PRO A 144 -32.32 10.63 -4.98
N THR A 145 -32.00 9.44 -4.48
CA THR A 145 -30.63 9.06 -4.12
C THR A 145 -30.38 7.58 -4.39
N SER A 146 -29.50 7.29 -5.34
CA SER A 146 -28.99 5.93 -5.57
C SER A 146 -28.28 5.41 -4.32
N GLN A 147 -28.53 4.15 -3.96
CA GLN A 147 -27.86 3.43 -2.85
C GLN A 147 -26.62 2.69 -3.33
N SER A 148 -25.76 3.38 -4.08
CA SER A 148 -24.51 2.83 -4.64
C SER A 148 -23.44 2.60 -3.57
N GLY A 149 -22.37 1.90 -3.95
CA GLY A 149 -21.17 1.73 -3.14
C GLY A 149 -20.07 2.72 -3.50
N ALA A 150 -19.17 2.97 -2.54
CA ALA A 150 -17.92 3.70 -2.73
C ALA A 150 -16.81 2.77 -3.25
N GLY A 151 -15.73 3.35 -3.77
CA GLY A 151 -14.57 2.60 -4.26
C GLY A 151 -13.73 1.99 -3.12
N GLY A 152 -13.13 0.83 -3.37
CA GLY A 152 -12.12 0.23 -2.49
C GLY A 152 -10.76 0.90 -2.63
N GLY A 153 -9.95 0.89 -1.59
CA GLY A 153 -8.59 1.44 -1.63
C GLY A 153 -7.64 0.60 -2.48
N GLY A 154 -6.55 1.22 -2.93
CA GLY A 154 -5.41 0.53 -3.52
C GLY A 154 -4.32 0.21 -2.50
N SER A 155 -3.74 -0.99 -2.58
CA SER A 155 -2.67 -1.43 -1.69
C SER A 155 -1.38 -0.62 -1.85
N VAL A 156 -0.51 -0.71 -0.85
CA VAL A 156 0.87 -0.19 -0.95
C VAL A 156 1.81 -1.37 -1.00
N ASP A 157 2.70 -1.40 -2.00
CA ASP A 157 3.61 -2.52 -2.17
C ASP A 157 4.97 -2.16 -2.78
N LEU A 158 5.95 -3.02 -2.50
CA LEU A 158 7.30 -2.96 -3.06
C LEU A 158 7.52 -4.15 -4.00
N ARG A 159 7.84 -3.88 -5.27
CA ARG A 159 8.02 -4.87 -6.34
C ARG A 159 9.44 -4.91 -6.86
N ASN A 160 9.83 -6.08 -7.35
CA ASN A 160 11.09 -6.24 -8.10
C ASN A 160 10.88 -6.04 -9.61
N GLU A 161 9.65 -6.21 -10.10
CA GLU A 161 9.31 -6.13 -11.53
C GLU A 161 8.35 -4.97 -11.79
N TYR A 162 8.73 -4.11 -12.74
CA TYR A 162 7.93 -2.96 -13.17
C TYR A 162 6.75 -3.38 -14.03
N ILE A 163 5.66 -2.65 -13.91
CA ILE A 163 4.58 -2.65 -14.89
C ILE A 163 3.87 -1.29 -14.86
N ASP A 164 3.47 -0.80 -16.03
CA ASP A 164 2.51 0.31 -16.11
C ASP A 164 1.09 -0.24 -15.99
N ILE A 165 0.45 0.00 -14.85
CA ILE A 165 -0.92 -0.49 -14.56
C ILE A 165 -2.02 0.44 -15.06
N ASN A 166 -1.68 1.53 -15.77
CA ASN A 166 -2.66 2.46 -16.31
C ASN A 166 -3.13 2.09 -17.72
N SER A 167 -2.48 1.11 -18.37
CA SER A 167 -2.80 0.71 -19.74
C SER A 167 -4.20 0.08 -19.81
N ALA A 168 -4.97 0.43 -20.85
CA ALA A 168 -6.28 -0.20 -21.10
C ALA A 168 -6.16 -1.66 -21.58
N ALA A 169 -4.98 -2.06 -22.09
CA ALA A 169 -4.69 -3.40 -22.56
C ALA A 169 -3.41 -3.91 -21.89
N ILE A 170 -3.50 -4.24 -20.60
CA ILE A 170 -2.39 -4.82 -19.86
C ILE A 170 -2.23 -6.28 -20.28
N ASP A 171 -1.01 -6.67 -20.66
CA ASP A 171 -0.67 -8.07 -20.85
C ASP A 171 -0.76 -8.81 -19.50
N GLN A 172 -1.67 -9.78 -19.42
CA GLN A 172 -1.95 -10.51 -18.18
C GLN A 172 -0.74 -11.31 -17.67
N SER A 173 0.15 -11.75 -18.56
CA SER A 173 1.37 -12.47 -18.18
C SER A 173 2.37 -11.53 -17.51
N ILE A 174 2.52 -10.30 -18.02
CA ILE A 174 3.38 -9.27 -17.44
C ILE A 174 2.79 -8.78 -16.11
N LEU A 175 1.47 -8.60 -16.05
CA LEU A 175 0.77 -8.26 -14.80
C LEU A 175 0.99 -9.31 -13.73
N THR A 176 0.77 -10.58 -14.08
CA THR A 176 1.00 -11.70 -13.17
C THR A 176 2.45 -11.73 -12.68
N LYS A 177 3.43 -11.51 -13.58
CA LYS A 177 4.85 -11.45 -13.20
C LYS A 177 5.11 -10.31 -12.20
N SER A 178 4.60 -9.12 -12.46
CA SER A 178 4.78 -7.98 -11.53
C SER A 178 4.11 -8.22 -10.19
N LEU A 179 2.87 -8.70 -10.16
CA LEU A 179 2.13 -8.98 -8.93
C LEU A 179 2.76 -10.10 -8.10
N LYS A 180 3.34 -11.12 -8.75
CA LYS A 180 4.13 -12.14 -8.05
C LYS A 180 5.45 -11.60 -7.51
N SER A 181 6.03 -10.55 -8.09
CA SER A 181 7.30 -9.98 -7.63
C SER A 181 7.22 -9.10 -6.36
N ARG A 182 6.03 -9.01 -5.74
CA ARG A 182 5.79 -8.20 -4.54
C ARG A 182 6.45 -8.85 -3.32
N ILE A 183 7.37 -8.13 -2.69
CA ILE A 183 8.11 -8.62 -1.52
C ILE A 183 7.58 -8.07 -0.19
N MET A 184 6.78 -7.01 -0.24
CA MET A 184 6.09 -6.42 0.92
C MET A 184 4.82 -5.72 0.43
N VAL A 185 3.70 -5.90 1.14
CA VAL A 185 2.37 -5.36 0.81
C VAL A 185 1.63 -4.97 2.09
N ALA A 186 1.17 -3.72 2.17
CA ALA A 186 0.12 -3.29 3.08
C ALA A 186 -1.24 -3.38 2.38
N GLY A 187 -2.15 -4.19 2.92
CA GLY A 187 -3.53 -4.29 2.46
C GLY A 187 -4.31 -2.99 2.65
N SER A 188 -5.17 -2.68 1.70
CA SER A 188 -6.05 -1.51 1.75
C SER A 188 -7.45 -1.87 2.23
N GLY A 189 -8.23 -0.88 2.68
CA GLY A 189 -9.62 -1.09 3.10
C GLY A 189 -10.62 -1.07 1.95
N GLY A 190 -11.79 -1.68 2.18
CA GLY A 190 -12.90 -1.67 1.22
C GLY A 190 -13.74 -0.40 1.29
N GLY A 191 -14.45 -0.10 0.20
CA GLY A 191 -15.37 1.03 0.11
C GLY A 191 -16.63 0.80 0.92
N ALA A 192 -17.22 1.86 1.48
CA ALA A 192 -18.50 1.78 2.17
C ALA A 192 -19.69 1.73 1.20
N VAL A 193 -20.90 1.60 1.75
CA VAL A 193 -22.17 1.70 1.02
C VAL A 193 -23.07 2.75 1.64
N SER A 194 -24.17 3.07 0.96
CA SER A 194 -25.25 3.94 1.45
C SER A 194 -26.07 3.33 2.61
N ASP A 195 -25.43 2.74 3.62
CA ASP A 195 -26.07 2.25 4.85
C ASP A 195 -25.20 2.62 6.05
N THR A 196 -25.79 3.26 7.05
CA THR A 196 -25.13 3.70 8.29
C THR A 196 -24.56 2.55 9.11
N ASN A 197 -24.96 1.29 8.84
CA ASN A 197 -24.53 0.13 9.62
C ASN A 197 -23.57 -0.81 8.88
N ARG A 198 -23.25 -0.54 7.61
CA ARG A 198 -22.46 -1.46 6.76
C ARG A 198 -21.27 -0.75 6.10
N ASN A 199 -20.40 -0.22 6.95
CA ASN A 199 -19.14 0.40 6.56
C ASN A 199 -18.21 -0.56 5.78
N GLY A 200 -17.26 0.01 5.07
CA GLY A 200 -16.16 -0.75 4.49
C GLY A 200 -15.27 -1.34 5.58
N LEU A 201 -14.76 -2.56 5.38
CA LEU A 201 -13.87 -3.19 6.37
C LEU A 201 -12.40 -2.87 6.08
N PRO A 202 -11.57 -2.78 7.14
CA PRO A 202 -10.17 -2.41 7.00
C PRO A 202 -9.35 -3.48 6.27
N GLY A 203 -8.23 -3.04 5.67
CA GLY A 203 -7.14 -3.94 5.30
C GLY A 203 -6.59 -4.61 6.56
N ARG A 204 -6.20 -5.88 6.47
CA ARG A 204 -5.71 -6.64 7.65
C ARG A 204 -4.36 -7.30 7.41
N LYS A 205 -3.89 -8.02 8.43
CA LYS A 205 -2.69 -8.86 8.46
C LYS A 205 -2.80 -10.01 7.45
N LEU A 206 -2.74 -11.25 7.90
CA LEU A 206 -2.78 -12.43 7.02
C LEU A 206 -4.16 -12.69 6.42
N PHE A 207 -5.23 -12.33 7.15
CA PHE A 207 -6.63 -12.60 6.83
C PHE A 207 -7.47 -11.33 7.06
N ALA A 208 -8.08 -10.79 6.01
CA ALA A 208 -9.08 -9.75 6.12
C ALA A 208 -10.44 -10.33 6.53
N SER A 209 -11.28 -9.49 7.15
CA SER A 209 -12.59 -9.91 7.64
C SER A 209 -13.62 -9.97 6.51
N ASN A 210 -14.55 -10.90 6.64
CA ASN A 210 -15.75 -10.95 5.81
C ASN A 210 -16.75 -9.89 6.30
N ASN A 211 -17.44 -9.24 5.37
CA ASN A 211 -18.51 -8.29 5.67
C ASN A 211 -19.87 -8.94 5.37
N GLY A 212 -20.30 -9.82 6.27
CA GLY A 212 -21.50 -10.62 6.06
C GLY A 212 -21.26 -11.89 5.24
N GLU A 213 -22.34 -12.42 4.65
CA GLU A 213 -22.37 -13.76 4.06
C GLU A 213 -21.68 -13.86 2.69
N TYR A 214 -21.75 -12.78 1.89
CA TYR A 214 -21.34 -12.80 0.48
C TYR A 214 -20.09 -11.97 0.17
N MET A 215 -19.59 -11.20 1.13
CA MET A 215 -18.41 -10.33 0.98
C MET A 215 -17.25 -10.88 1.82
N PHE A 216 -16.15 -11.27 1.16
CA PHE A 216 -15.03 -11.95 1.79
C PHE A 216 -13.77 -11.10 1.75
N GLY A 217 -13.04 -11.10 2.87
CA GLY A 217 -11.72 -10.50 2.94
C GLY A 217 -10.68 -11.29 2.15
N GLY A 218 -9.69 -10.59 1.61
CA GLY A 218 -8.51 -11.25 1.05
C GLY A 218 -7.72 -12.00 2.13
N THR A 219 -7.09 -13.12 1.76
CA THR A 219 -6.23 -13.90 2.66
C THR A 219 -4.86 -14.13 2.02
N GLN A 220 -4.04 -15.04 2.56
CA GLN A 220 -2.80 -15.47 1.89
C GLN A 220 -3.08 -16.31 0.64
N THR A 221 -4.24 -16.97 0.57
CA THR A 221 -4.57 -17.97 -0.48
C THR A 221 -5.90 -17.75 -1.18
N SER A 222 -6.78 -16.90 -0.64
CA SER A 222 -8.12 -16.60 -1.15
C SER A 222 -8.20 -15.15 -1.62
N GLY A 223 -8.98 -14.92 -2.68
CA GLY A 223 -9.03 -13.65 -3.40
C GLY A 223 -8.03 -13.56 -4.54
N GLU A 224 -8.22 -12.58 -5.41
CA GLU A 224 -7.34 -12.35 -6.55
C GLU A 224 -6.02 -11.74 -6.07
N LEU A 225 -4.90 -12.22 -6.61
CA LEU A 225 -3.58 -11.72 -6.25
C LEU A 225 -3.49 -10.24 -6.63
N GLY A 226 -3.35 -9.36 -5.66
CA GLY A 226 -3.14 -7.93 -5.90
C GLY A 226 -4.36 -7.10 -6.23
N ILE A 227 -5.50 -7.71 -6.52
CA ILE A 227 -6.64 -7.02 -7.13
C ILE A 227 -7.87 -7.17 -6.23
N GLY A 228 -8.50 -6.04 -5.88
CA GLY A 228 -9.80 -6.00 -5.24
C GLY A 228 -10.91 -6.11 -6.30
N LYS A 229 -11.90 -6.99 -6.05
CA LYS A 229 -13.06 -7.12 -6.94
C LYS A 229 -13.93 -5.86 -6.93
N ASN A 230 -14.45 -5.46 -8.10
CA ASN A 230 -15.47 -4.42 -8.18
C ASN A 230 -16.74 -4.85 -7.41
N GLY A 231 -17.48 -3.86 -6.92
CA GLY A 231 -18.80 -4.05 -6.35
C GLY A 231 -19.81 -4.60 -7.38
N ILE A 232 -20.96 -5.03 -6.89
CA ILE A 232 -22.05 -5.51 -7.73
C ILE A 232 -23.08 -4.41 -7.98
N ASP A 233 -23.48 -4.27 -9.25
CA ASP A 233 -24.58 -3.42 -9.66
C ASP A 233 -25.92 -4.14 -9.43
N SER A 234 -26.98 -3.38 -9.13
CA SER A 234 -28.36 -3.88 -9.07
C SER A 234 -29.25 -3.17 -10.07
N ASP A 235 -30.13 -3.93 -10.71
CA ASP A 235 -31.28 -3.42 -11.48
C ASP A 235 -32.61 -3.52 -10.72
N LYS A 236 -32.60 -4.02 -9.46
CA LYS A 236 -33.81 -4.40 -8.70
C LYS A 236 -33.90 -3.80 -7.29
N ASN A 237 -33.44 -2.57 -7.09
CA ASN A 237 -33.46 -1.82 -5.81
C ASN A 237 -32.83 -2.65 -4.67
N GLN A 238 -31.71 -3.32 -4.95
CA GLN A 238 -30.98 -4.14 -3.97
C GLN A 238 -29.79 -3.36 -3.39
N GLY A 239 -29.59 -2.11 -3.81
CA GLY A 239 -28.39 -1.33 -3.58
C GLY A 239 -27.22 -1.76 -4.46
N GLY A 240 -26.13 -1.01 -4.38
CA GLY A 240 -24.82 -1.37 -4.93
C GLY A 240 -23.84 -1.66 -3.80
N SER A 241 -22.99 -2.69 -3.96
CA SER A 241 -22.01 -3.02 -2.92
C SER A 241 -20.78 -2.12 -3.00
N GLY A 242 -20.08 -1.95 -1.88
CA GLY A 242 -18.79 -1.27 -1.87
C GLY A 242 -17.74 -2.04 -2.67
N GLY A 243 -16.79 -1.32 -3.25
CA GLY A 243 -15.65 -1.90 -3.94
C GLY A 243 -14.68 -2.56 -2.96
N CYS A 244 -14.09 -3.68 -3.32
CA CYS A 244 -13.13 -4.38 -2.46
C CYS A 244 -11.79 -3.64 -2.39
N GLY A 245 -11.20 -3.61 -1.20
CA GLY A 245 -9.81 -3.19 -1.03
C GLY A 245 -8.84 -4.20 -1.68
N SER A 246 -7.81 -3.68 -2.34
CA SER A 246 -6.70 -4.49 -2.85
C SER A 246 -5.69 -4.82 -1.74
N GLY A 247 -4.76 -5.74 -1.98
CA GLY A 247 -3.82 -6.20 -0.98
C GLY A 247 -2.85 -7.23 -1.54
N TYR A 248 -2.24 -8.05 -0.69
CA TYR A 248 -1.53 -9.23 -1.16
C TYR A 248 -2.49 -10.10 -1.97
N ARG A 249 -3.67 -10.37 -1.40
CA ARG A 249 -4.88 -10.69 -2.15
C ARG A 249 -5.96 -9.69 -1.79
N GLY A 250 -6.72 -9.26 -2.80
CA GLY A 250 -7.85 -8.37 -2.58
C GLY A 250 -9.08 -9.13 -2.09
N CYS A 251 -10.02 -8.36 -1.55
CA CYS A 251 -11.35 -8.86 -1.24
C CYS A 251 -12.09 -9.34 -2.50
N TYR A 252 -13.07 -10.22 -2.29
CA TYR A 252 -13.95 -10.72 -3.33
C TYR A 252 -15.35 -10.99 -2.78
N HIS A 253 -16.31 -11.21 -3.68
CA HIS A 253 -17.68 -11.55 -3.33
C HIS A 253 -18.26 -12.63 -4.23
N ASN A 254 -19.31 -13.29 -3.77
CA ASN A 254 -20.06 -14.30 -4.51
C ASN A 254 -21.58 -14.03 -4.51
N PHE A 255 -21.97 -12.75 -4.55
CA PHE A 255 -23.39 -12.36 -4.58
C PHE A 255 -24.17 -13.15 -5.64
N PRO A 256 -25.29 -13.79 -5.27
CA PRO A 256 -26.17 -14.43 -6.23
C PRO A 256 -26.82 -13.40 -7.16
N LEU A 257 -26.81 -13.67 -8.46
CA LEU A 257 -27.40 -12.79 -9.48
C LEU A 257 -28.94 -12.86 -9.50
N ASP A 258 -29.52 -13.89 -8.92
CA ASP A 258 -30.97 -14.14 -8.84
C ASP A 258 -31.58 -13.62 -7.53
N LEU A 259 -30.79 -13.06 -6.62
CA LEU A 259 -31.33 -12.38 -5.46
C LEU A 259 -32.26 -11.26 -5.93
N THR A 260 -33.37 -11.06 -5.21
CA THR A 260 -34.35 -10.00 -5.49
C THR A 260 -34.79 -9.26 -4.24
N THR A 261 -34.25 -9.63 -3.08
CA THR A 261 -34.56 -9.01 -1.80
C THR A 261 -34.05 -7.57 -1.77
N LEU A 262 -34.88 -6.68 -1.21
CA LEU A 262 -34.54 -5.28 -0.97
C LEU A 262 -33.20 -5.15 -0.22
N SER A 263 -32.34 -4.22 -0.66
CA SER A 263 -31.06 -3.88 -0.01
C SER A 263 -30.06 -5.05 0.14
N ALA A 264 -30.23 -6.11 -0.64
CA ALA A 264 -29.44 -7.32 -0.46
C ALA A 264 -28.00 -7.26 -1.00
N TYR A 265 -27.63 -6.18 -1.70
CA TYR A 265 -26.26 -5.91 -2.13
C TYR A 265 -25.62 -4.75 -1.37
N GLU A 266 -26.33 -4.09 -0.45
CA GLU A 266 -25.80 -3.03 0.41
C GLU A 266 -24.80 -3.61 1.43
N TYR A 267 -23.62 -4.00 0.98
CA TYR A 267 -22.51 -4.45 1.82
C TYR A 267 -21.29 -3.61 1.49
N GLY A 268 -20.69 -2.99 2.50
CA GLY A 268 -19.37 -2.39 2.35
C GLY A 268 -18.37 -3.44 1.86
N GLY A 269 -17.45 -3.05 0.99
CA GLY A 269 -16.35 -3.91 0.57
C GLY A 269 -15.50 -4.34 1.76
N SER A 270 -14.97 -5.56 1.71
CA SER A 270 -13.92 -5.98 2.64
C SER A 270 -12.55 -5.43 2.21
N GLY A 271 -11.59 -5.44 3.13
CA GLY A 271 -10.20 -5.09 2.84
C GLY A 271 -9.38 -6.24 2.24
N GLY A 272 -8.18 -5.90 1.76
CA GLY A 272 -7.17 -6.85 1.33
C GLY A 272 -6.29 -7.36 2.48
N SER A 273 -5.63 -8.50 2.24
CA SER A 273 -4.59 -9.02 3.14
C SER A 273 -3.27 -8.28 2.95
N SER A 274 -2.38 -8.39 3.93
CA SER A 274 -1.00 -7.92 3.87
C SER A 274 -0.03 -9.09 3.63
N TYR A 275 1.19 -8.77 3.22
CA TYR A 275 2.26 -9.74 3.01
C TYR A 275 3.62 -9.11 3.30
N ILE A 276 4.51 -9.87 3.93
CA ILE A 276 5.91 -9.49 4.08
C ILE A 276 6.71 -10.75 3.85
N SER A 277 7.63 -10.74 2.88
CA SER A 277 8.50 -11.90 2.71
C SER A 277 9.35 -12.13 3.96
N GLY A 278 9.35 -13.35 4.48
CA GLY A 278 10.00 -13.73 5.73
C GLY A 278 9.16 -13.53 6.99
N HIS A 279 7.92 -13.05 6.89
CA HIS A 279 7.02 -12.95 8.06
C HIS A 279 6.28 -14.27 8.32
N PRO A 280 6.29 -14.81 9.55
CA PRO A 280 5.59 -16.04 9.88
C PRO A 280 4.11 -16.01 9.46
N GLY A 281 3.63 -17.09 8.85
CA GLY A 281 2.26 -17.22 8.39
C GLY A 281 1.99 -16.68 6.97
N CYS A 282 2.93 -15.93 6.37
CA CYS A 282 2.82 -15.53 4.97
C CYS A 282 3.07 -16.72 4.04
N ILE A 283 2.40 -16.72 2.88
CA ILE A 283 2.63 -17.71 1.82
C ILE A 283 3.04 -16.96 0.57
N SER A 284 4.28 -17.17 0.14
CA SER A 284 4.90 -16.52 -1.01
C SER A 284 4.20 -16.85 -2.33
N PRO A 285 4.14 -15.91 -3.30
CA PRO A 285 3.29 -16.02 -4.49
C PRO A 285 3.67 -17.12 -5.49
N HIS A 286 4.84 -17.75 -5.35
CA HIS A 286 5.19 -18.93 -6.14
C HIS A 286 4.55 -20.22 -5.62
N TYR A 287 4.09 -20.25 -4.37
CA TYR A 287 3.34 -21.39 -3.84
C TYR A 287 1.91 -21.43 -4.38
N PRO A 288 1.32 -22.63 -4.53
CA PRO A 288 -0.07 -22.76 -4.94
C PRO A 288 -1.03 -22.22 -3.86
N SER A 289 -2.26 -21.86 -4.25
CA SER A 289 -3.29 -21.39 -3.31
C SER A 289 -3.74 -22.46 -2.30
N THR A 290 -3.34 -23.72 -2.47
CA THR A 290 -3.60 -24.82 -1.52
C THR A 290 -2.48 -24.98 -0.48
N ALA A 291 -1.40 -24.21 -0.58
CA ALA A 291 -0.31 -24.29 0.37
C ALA A 291 -0.77 -23.89 1.78
N ALA A 292 -0.25 -24.59 2.79
CA ALA A 292 -0.38 -24.21 4.19
C ALA A 292 0.85 -23.42 4.61
N ALA A 293 0.68 -22.49 5.54
CA ALA A 293 1.81 -21.75 6.09
C ALA A 293 2.71 -22.65 6.94
N ASP A 294 4.01 -22.49 6.78
CA ASP A 294 5.07 -23.20 7.48
C ASP A 294 6.31 -22.28 7.61
N GLU A 295 7.46 -22.86 7.96
CA GLU A 295 8.71 -22.11 8.14
C GLU A 295 9.40 -21.68 6.83
N PHE A 296 9.01 -22.23 5.67
CA PHE A 296 9.65 -21.95 4.37
C PHE A 296 8.78 -21.09 3.43
N THR A 297 7.47 -21.24 3.54
CA THR A 297 6.48 -20.56 2.71
C THR A 297 6.53 -19.03 2.74
N PRO A 298 7.01 -18.33 3.79
CA PRO A 298 7.11 -16.87 3.77
C PRO A 298 8.17 -16.30 2.83
N PHE A 299 9.15 -17.10 2.38
CA PHE A 299 10.30 -16.57 1.65
C PHE A 299 9.98 -16.39 0.16
N HIS A 300 10.24 -15.19 -0.37
CA HIS A 300 10.00 -14.85 -1.76
C HIS A 300 11.06 -15.49 -2.65
N GLU A 301 10.69 -15.94 -3.86
CA GLU A 301 11.61 -16.65 -4.77
C GLU A 301 12.81 -15.81 -5.20
N SER A 302 12.74 -14.48 -5.06
CA SER A 302 13.85 -13.57 -5.33
C SER A 302 14.92 -13.54 -4.22
N HIS A 303 14.70 -14.25 -3.12
CA HIS A 303 15.54 -14.24 -1.91
C HIS A 303 15.63 -12.88 -1.19
N PHE A 304 14.79 -11.91 -1.54
CA PHE A 304 14.59 -10.71 -0.73
C PHE A 304 13.56 -11.02 0.35
N TYR A 305 13.94 -10.83 1.60
CA TYR A 305 13.08 -11.03 2.75
C TYR A 305 13.42 -10.03 3.85
N PHE A 306 12.51 -9.91 4.80
CA PHE A 306 12.60 -8.98 5.90
C PHE A 306 12.78 -9.72 7.22
N THR A 307 13.56 -9.12 8.12
CA THR A 307 13.63 -9.49 9.53
C THR A 307 12.85 -8.45 10.36
N ASN A 308 12.68 -8.70 11.66
CA ASN A 308 11.97 -7.78 12.58
C ASN A 308 10.62 -7.30 12.03
N THR A 309 9.86 -8.26 11.49
CA THR A 309 8.63 -7.98 10.76
C THR A 309 7.46 -7.74 11.70
N LEU A 310 6.59 -6.80 11.33
CA LEU A 310 5.37 -6.48 12.06
C LEU A 310 4.24 -6.20 11.08
N MET A 311 3.05 -6.72 11.37
CA MET A 311 1.82 -6.37 10.67
C MET A 311 0.79 -5.86 11.67
N ARG A 312 0.06 -4.81 11.30
CA ARG A 312 -1.08 -4.27 12.04
C ARG A 312 -2.27 -4.13 11.10
N SER A 313 -3.45 -4.55 11.56
CA SER A 313 -4.69 -4.34 10.82
C SER A 313 -5.10 -2.86 10.82
N GLY A 314 -5.93 -2.43 9.87
CA GLY A 314 -6.45 -1.06 9.76
C GLY A 314 -7.42 -0.65 10.87
N ASP A 315 -7.71 -1.52 11.83
CA ASP A 315 -8.44 -1.25 13.06
C ASP A 315 -7.54 -1.35 14.32
N GLU A 316 -6.24 -1.52 14.14
CA GLU A 316 -5.25 -1.55 15.23
C GLU A 316 -4.48 -0.23 15.30
N SER A 317 -3.95 0.07 16.49
CA SER A 317 -3.02 1.20 16.65
C SER A 317 -1.73 0.95 15.88
N MET A 318 -1.28 1.96 15.14
CA MET A 318 -0.05 1.99 14.36
C MET A 318 0.61 3.37 14.44
N PRO A 319 1.90 3.50 14.10
CA PRO A 319 2.57 4.80 14.04
C PRO A 319 1.90 5.70 12.99
N ASP A 320 1.79 6.99 13.28
CA ASP A 320 1.46 8.00 12.26
C ASP A 320 2.66 8.13 11.29
N PRO A 321 2.42 8.13 9.97
CA PRO A 321 3.49 8.29 9.00
C PRO A 321 4.15 9.67 9.03
N PHE A 322 3.44 10.71 9.48
CA PHE A 322 3.83 12.12 9.37
C PHE A 322 4.21 12.77 10.71
N HIS A 323 3.77 12.21 11.82
CA HIS A 323 3.97 12.77 13.16
C HIS A 323 4.46 11.73 14.16
N ASP A 324 5.02 12.18 15.29
CA ASP A 324 5.49 11.31 16.37
C ASP A 324 4.36 10.87 17.32
N ASN A 325 3.24 10.40 16.78
CA ASN A 325 2.06 9.89 17.51
C ASN A 325 1.56 8.58 16.89
N SER A 326 0.45 8.06 17.43
CA SER A 326 -0.21 6.84 16.93
C SER A 326 -1.59 7.14 16.35
N ILE A 327 -1.94 6.46 15.26
CA ILE A 327 -3.27 6.48 14.63
C ILE A 327 -3.93 5.11 14.72
N ILE A 328 -5.26 5.03 14.51
CA ILE A 328 -6.00 3.78 14.38
C ILE A 328 -6.30 3.54 12.91
N GLY A 329 -5.52 2.66 12.27
CA GLY A 329 -5.58 2.51 10.82
C GLY A 329 -5.06 3.72 10.05
N HIS A 330 -4.67 3.50 8.80
CA HIS A 330 -4.35 4.60 7.91
C HIS A 330 -5.57 5.05 7.11
N TYR A 331 -5.88 6.34 7.18
CA TYR A 331 -6.93 6.97 6.38
C TYR A 331 -6.30 7.88 5.33
N GLY A 332 -6.77 7.79 4.09
CA GLY A 332 -6.24 8.52 2.94
C GLY A 332 -5.41 7.64 2.00
N HIS A 333 -4.60 8.28 1.16
CA HIS A 333 -3.71 7.58 0.24
C HIS A 333 -2.58 6.85 0.98
N GLY A 334 -2.07 5.80 0.37
CA GLY A 334 -0.99 5.01 0.91
C GLY A 334 0.34 5.78 1.06
N VAL A 335 1.11 5.38 2.06
CA VAL A 335 2.38 6.05 2.43
C VAL A 335 3.46 4.99 2.61
N CYS A 336 4.71 5.37 2.35
CA CYS A 336 5.88 4.56 2.66
C CYS A 336 6.91 5.38 3.41
N ARG A 337 7.53 4.80 4.44
CA ARG A 337 8.68 5.39 5.14
C ARG A 337 9.86 4.44 5.04
N ILE A 338 11.00 4.96 4.59
CA ILE A 338 12.25 4.23 4.48
C ILE A 338 13.27 4.90 5.38
N ARG A 339 13.81 4.16 6.34
CA ARG A 339 14.84 4.61 7.26
C ARG A 339 16.13 3.82 7.08
N PHE A 340 17.26 4.51 7.06
CA PHE A 340 18.58 3.88 6.96
C PHE A 340 19.01 3.40 8.35
N LEU A 341 19.16 2.09 8.55
CA LEU A 341 19.60 1.53 9.83
C LEU A 341 21.14 1.42 9.89
N PHE A 342 21.76 1.13 8.75
CA PHE A 342 23.21 1.02 8.64
C PHE A 342 23.66 1.31 7.21
N ASP A 343 24.59 2.24 7.08
CA ASP A 343 25.30 2.54 5.83
C ASP A 343 26.79 2.20 6.01
N PRO A 344 27.32 1.17 5.32
CA PRO A 344 28.73 0.80 5.40
C PRO A 344 29.67 1.90 4.91
N TYR A 345 29.19 2.91 4.18
CA TYR A 345 29.99 4.03 3.68
C TYR A 345 29.99 5.25 4.61
N CYS A 346 29.07 5.34 5.58
CA CYS A 346 29.06 6.42 6.57
C CYS A 346 29.96 6.15 7.80
N GLN A 347 30.57 4.97 7.93
CA GLN A 347 31.38 4.60 9.11
C GLN A 347 32.91 4.63 8.88
N THR A 348 33.39 4.79 7.65
CA THR A 348 34.84 4.67 7.36
C THR A 348 35.71 5.86 7.79
N HIS A 349 35.18 6.85 8.52
CA HIS A 349 35.97 8.00 8.98
C HIS A 349 35.99 8.29 10.48
N PHE A 350 35.42 7.45 11.34
CA PHE A 350 35.67 7.57 12.78
C PHE A 350 36.90 6.81 13.28
N ILE A 351 37.57 6.01 12.43
CA ILE A 351 38.71 5.16 12.87
C ILE A 351 40.03 5.51 12.14
N ILE A 352 40.06 6.44 11.18
CA ILE A 352 41.30 6.75 10.44
C ILE A 352 41.57 8.27 10.40
N PHE A 353 41.98 8.81 11.56
CA PHE A 353 43.13 9.73 11.80
C PHE A 353 42.91 10.79 12.89
N PRO A 354 43.92 11.11 13.73
CA PRO A 354 45.35 10.98 13.43
C PRO A 354 46.19 10.24 14.49
N HIS A 355 46.70 9.05 14.16
CA HIS A 355 48.01 8.62 14.67
C HIS A 355 49.19 9.34 13.98
N TYR A 356 48.93 10.25 13.02
CA TYR A 356 49.96 11.08 12.38
C TYR A 356 50.28 12.40 13.11
N PHE A 357 49.67 12.67 14.27
CA PHE A 357 50.06 13.83 15.10
C PHE A 357 51.13 13.50 16.17
N SER A 358 51.61 12.26 16.23
CA SER A 358 52.64 11.85 17.20
C SER A 358 54.07 11.80 16.62
N PHE A 359 54.28 12.05 15.32
CA PHE A 359 55.61 11.95 14.70
C PHE A 359 56.33 13.28 14.46
N SER A 360 55.68 14.42 14.70
CA SER A 360 56.25 15.76 14.47
C SER A 360 56.66 16.52 15.75
N ILE A 361 56.41 15.98 16.94
CA ILE A 361 56.84 16.61 18.22
C ILE A 361 58.18 16.04 18.74
N TYR A 362 58.64 14.88 18.24
CA TYR A 362 59.94 14.34 18.63
C TYR A 362 61.16 14.91 17.87
N MET A 363 60.94 15.74 16.84
CA MET A 363 62.01 16.40 16.06
C MET A 363 62.22 17.89 16.37
N ILE A 364 61.56 18.42 17.41
CA ILE A 364 61.80 19.81 17.89
C ILE A 364 62.48 19.81 19.28
N LEU A 365 62.58 18.66 19.96
CA LEU A 365 63.28 18.54 21.25
C LEU A 365 64.76 18.12 21.14
N PHE A 366 65.28 17.88 19.94
CA PHE A 366 66.71 17.57 19.74
C PHE A 366 67.59 18.78 19.31
N CYS A 367 67.03 20.00 19.25
CA CYS A 367 67.79 21.21 18.91
C CYS A 367 67.95 22.23 20.05
N LEU A 368 67.66 21.87 21.30
CA LEU A 368 67.84 22.78 22.45
C LEU A 368 68.65 22.19 23.62
N VAL A 369 69.51 21.20 23.35
CA VAL A 369 70.57 20.79 24.28
C VAL A 369 71.89 20.64 23.52
N SER A 370 72.43 21.78 23.09
CA SER A 370 73.85 21.91 22.73
C SER A 370 74.23 23.39 22.81
N GLU A 371 74.46 23.86 24.03
CA GLU A 371 75.52 24.81 24.41
C GLU A 371 75.73 24.74 25.92
#